data_AF-A0A952R137-F1
#
_entry.id   AF-A0A952R137-F1
#
_cell.length_a   1.000
_cell.length_b   1.000
_cell.length_c   1.000
_cell.angle_alpha   90.00
_cell.angle_beta   90.00
_cell.angle_gamma   90.00
#
_symmetry.space_group_name_H-M   'P 1'
#
loop_
_entity.id
_entity.type
_entity.pdbx_description
1 polymer ?
#
loop_
_entity_poly.entity_id
_entity_poly.type
_entity_poly.pdbx_seq_one_letter_code
_entity_poly.pdbx_strand_id
1 'polypeptide(L)'
;LLVGGAVKTVVRTFTRVATILPIPGLQSLGNLLERIAVMSTTYIDEAVLSRSYQQREQNVWAVARDGVVLYAQAWKPILANAVVLALISFAEFLVFLLILGLPALAIGAAVPGLRTALGIGVLIGAWMLKLAVADAFALAATLLAYHRSTADMAVNQEWVAKIDAVSDKFRELGRKAVDSVKAGATTIGDDPSAVPGAESAPVIAAPED
;
A
#
# COMPACT_ATOMS: atom_id res chain seq x y z
N LEU A 1 -5.63 7.89 -3.02
CA LEU A 1 -5.32 9.34 -3.18
C LEU A 1 -4.81 10.02 -1.90
N LEU A 2 -5.55 10.05 -0.78
CA LEU A 2 -5.05 10.68 0.47
C LEU A 2 -4.06 9.81 1.23
N VAL A 3 -4.34 8.51 1.33
CA VAL A 3 -3.43 7.52 1.94
C VAL A 3 -2.12 7.46 1.16
N GLY A 4 -2.18 7.20 -0.15
CA GLY A 4 -0.99 7.22 -1.01
C GLY A 4 -0.23 8.55 -0.96
N GLY A 5 -0.94 9.69 -0.91
CA GLY A 5 -0.31 11.00 -0.72
C GLY A 5 0.41 11.15 0.62
N ALA A 6 -0.21 10.72 1.73
CA ALA A 6 0.38 10.76 3.05
C ALA A 6 1.60 9.83 3.17
N VAL A 7 1.50 8.58 2.69
CA VAL A 7 2.60 7.60 2.67
C VAL A 7 3.75 8.11 1.80
N LYS A 8 3.46 8.65 0.61
CA LYS A 8 4.49 9.20 -0.28
C LYS A 8 5.22 10.40 0.35
N THR A 9 4.50 11.26 1.07
CA THR A 9 5.13 12.37 1.83
C THR A 9 5.98 11.85 2.99
N VAL A 10 5.48 10.87 3.75
CA VAL A 10 6.22 10.20 4.83
C VAL A 10 7.55 9.65 4.30
N VAL A 11 7.48 8.90 3.22
CA VAL A 11 8.63 8.26 2.60
C VAL A 11 9.62 9.30 2.06
N ARG A 12 9.15 10.36 1.40
CA ARG A 12 9.99 11.44 0.87
C ARG A 12 10.68 12.25 1.97
N THR A 13 10.01 12.44 3.11
CA THR A 13 10.61 13.10 4.27
C THR A 13 11.66 12.20 4.92
N PHE A 14 11.40 10.90 5.06
CA PHE A 14 12.39 9.95 5.60
C PHE A 14 13.61 9.77 4.71
N THR A 15 13.47 9.78 3.38
CA THR A 15 14.64 9.75 2.49
C THR A 15 15.48 11.02 2.58
N ARG A 16 14.86 12.21 2.78
CA ARG A 16 15.59 13.46 3.09
C ARG A 16 16.29 13.44 4.45
N VAL A 17 15.71 12.78 5.44
CA VAL A 17 16.36 12.62 6.75
C VAL A 17 17.46 11.55 6.68
N ALA A 18 17.29 10.50 5.87
CA ALA A 18 18.31 9.47 5.66
C ALA A 18 19.57 10.01 4.97
N THR A 19 19.49 11.12 4.23
CA THR A 19 20.68 11.82 3.70
C THR A 19 21.50 12.56 4.78
N ILE A 20 21.01 12.62 6.03
CA ILE A 20 21.71 13.21 7.18
C ILE A 20 22.50 12.14 7.97
N LEU A 21 22.26 10.84 7.75
CA LEU A 21 23.11 9.78 8.31
C LEU A 21 24.38 9.64 7.44
N PRO A 22 25.58 9.96 7.95
CA PRO A 22 26.81 9.89 7.19
C PRO A 22 27.28 8.43 7.10
N ILE A 23 26.62 7.65 6.24
CA ILE A 23 27.17 6.38 5.78
C ILE A 23 27.91 6.68 4.47
N PRO A 24 29.26 6.57 4.45
CA PRO A 24 30.06 6.87 3.27
C PRO A 24 29.62 5.98 2.08
N GLY A 25 29.33 6.61 0.92
CA GLY A 25 28.87 5.93 -0.30
C GLY A 25 27.42 6.23 -0.73
N LEU A 26 26.63 6.93 0.10
CA LEU A 26 25.21 7.20 -0.16
C LEU A 26 24.89 8.38 -1.11
N GLN A 27 25.84 9.24 -1.46
CA GLN A 27 25.54 10.41 -2.31
C GLN A 27 25.08 10.02 -3.74
N SER A 28 25.53 8.87 -4.28
CA SER A 28 25.03 8.30 -5.54
C SER A 28 23.73 7.48 -5.35
N LEU A 29 23.49 7.00 -4.13
CA LEU A 29 22.32 6.20 -3.77
C LEU A 29 21.07 7.05 -3.53
N GLY A 30 21.15 8.38 -3.39
CA GLY A 30 19.96 9.22 -3.16
C GLY A 30 18.85 8.99 -4.19
N ASN A 31 19.20 8.93 -5.48
CA ASN A 31 18.26 8.62 -6.56
C ASN A 31 17.75 7.18 -6.53
N LEU A 32 18.59 6.23 -6.07
CA LEU A 32 18.22 4.83 -5.94
C LEU A 32 17.29 4.60 -4.74
N LEU A 33 17.61 5.21 -3.59
CA LEU A 33 16.76 5.27 -2.41
C LEU A 33 15.44 5.93 -2.74
N GLU A 34 15.43 7.07 -3.44
CA GLU A 34 14.19 7.72 -3.86
C GLU A 34 13.38 6.81 -4.81
N ARG A 35 14.02 6.11 -5.75
CA ARG A 35 13.34 5.13 -6.62
C ARG A 35 12.79 3.92 -5.85
N ILE A 36 13.58 3.35 -4.95
CA ILE A 36 13.18 2.23 -4.08
C ILE A 36 12.04 2.67 -3.16
N ALA A 37 12.10 3.90 -2.67
CA ALA A 37 11.11 4.45 -1.76
C ALA A 37 9.81 4.82 -2.51
N VAL A 38 9.89 5.33 -3.73
CA VAL A 38 8.72 5.47 -4.61
C VAL A 38 8.11 4.10 -4.92
N MET A 39 8.94 3.11 -5.24
CA MET A 39 8.49 1.75 -5.53
C MET A 39 7.83 1.07 -4.32
N SER A 40 8.36 1.32 -3.12
CA SER A 40 7.75 0.81 -1.88
C SER A 40 6.46 1.51 -1.50
N THR A 41 6.13 2.66 -2.10
CA THR A 41 4.87 3.36 -1.84
C THR A 41 3.74 2.98 -2.79
N THR A 42 4.04 2.35 -3.93
CA THR A 42 3.07 2.10 -5.01
C THR A 42 1.85 1.30 -4.56
N TYR A 43 2.04 0.27 -3.74
CA TYR A 43 0.96 -0.62 -3.29
C TYR A 43 0.63 -0.47 -1.79
N ILE A 44 1.27 0.48 -1.10
CA ILE A 44 1.08 0.62 0.35
C ILE A 44 -0.25 1.27 0.69
N ASP A 45 -0.79 2.13 -0.17
CA ASP A 45 -2.13 2.65 0.08
C ASP A 45 -3.20 1.56 -0.03
N GLU A 46 -3.06 0.63 -0.98
CA GLU A 46 -3.88 -0.58 -1.05
C GLU A 46 -3.67 -1.50 0.15
N ALA A 47 -2.43 -1.66 0.63
CA ALA A 47 -2.15 -2.41 1.85
C ALA A 47 -2.84 -1.79 3.08
N VAL A 48 -2.77 -0.47 3.24
CA VAL A 48 -3.47 0.25 4.31
C VAL A 48 -4.99 0.15 4.16
N LEU A 49 -5.54 0.25 2.94
CA LEU A 49 -6.97 0.03 2.69
C LEU A 49 -7.42 -1.40 3.00
N SER A 50 -6.58 -2.39 2.72
CA SER A 50 -6.91 -3.79 3.05
C SER A 50 -7.09 -4.00 4.56
N ARG A 51 -6.41 -3.21 5.39
CA ARG A 51 -6.60 -3.20 6.86
C ARG A 51 -7.98 -2.68 7.27
N SER A 52 -8.52 -1.66 6.60
CA SER A 52 -9.88 -1.19 6.94
C SER A 52 -10.94 -2.25 6.65
N TYR A 53 -10.74 -3.07 5.61
CA TYR A 53 -11.62 -4.23 5.36
C TYR A 53 -11.46 -5.33 6.41
N GLN A 54 -10.23 -5.58 6.89
CA GLN A 54 -9.97 -6.59 7.92
C GLN A 54 -10.62 -6.22 9.27
N GLN A 55 -10.52 -4.96 9.69
CA GLN A 55 -11.02 -4.51 10.99
C GLN A 55 -12.53 -4.25 11.02
N ARG A 56 -13.21 -4.23 9.85
CA ARG A 56 -14.65 -3.89 9.71
C ARG A 56 -15.04 -2.61 10.45
N GLU A 57 -14.10 -1.67 10.55
CA GLU A 57 -14.23 -0.42 11.27
C GLU A 57 -15.08 0.57 10.47
N GLN A 58 -16.02 1.24 11.16
CA GLN A 58 -16.85 2.27 10.53
C GLN A 58 -16.03 3.52 10.17
N ASN A 59 -14.94 3.78 10.89
CA ASN A 59 -14.08 4.93 10.64
C ASN A 59 -12.87 4.57 9.77
N VAL A 60 -13.10 4.47 8.46
CA VAL A 60 -12.06 4.18 7.46
C VAL A 60 -10.91 5.18 7.51
N TRP A 61 -11.17 6.44 7.87
CA TRP A 61 -10.16 7.49 7.97
C TRP A 61 -9.22 7.30 9.16
N ALA A 62 -9.74 6.82 10.31
CA ALA A 62 -8.93 6.50 11.48
C ALA A 62 -8.00 5.31 11.18
N VAL A 63 -8.54 4.24 10.61
CA VAL A 63 -7.74 3.06 10.22
C VAL A 63 -6.68 3.42 9.19
N ALA A 64 -7.03 4.27 8.22
CA ALA A 64 -6.07 4.76 7.24
C ALA A 64 -4.95 5.59 7.88
N ARG A 65 -5.28 6.48 8.82
CA ARG A 65 -4.29 7.29 9.55
C ARG A 65 -3.34 6.39 10.34
N ASP A 66 -3.88 5.47 11.13
CA ASP A 66 -3.08 4.54 11.93
C ASP A 66 -2.24 3.63 11.04
N GLY A 67 -2.79 3.19 9.91
CA GLY A 67 -2.08 2.36 8.95
C GLY A 67 -0.85 3.03 8.34
N VAL A 68 -0.89 4.36 8.12
CA VAL A 68 0.29 5.14 7.69
C VAL A 68 1.36 5.19 8.79
N VAL A 69 0.97 5.30 10.06
CA VAL A 69 1.92 5.29 11.19
C VAL A 69 2.57 3.92 11.32
N LEU A 70 1.79 2.85 11.22
CA LEU A 70 2.29 1.47 11.30
C LEU A 70 3.26 1.15 10.15
N TYR A 71 2.97 1.65 8.93
CA TYR A 71 3.91 1.58 7.82
C TYR A 71 5.23 2.29 8.15
N ALA A 72 5.16 3.51 8.70
CA ALA A 72 6.34 4.27 9.08
C ALA A 72 7.15 3.58 10.19
N GLN A 73 6.49 2.89 11.13
CA GLN A 73 7.15 2.10 12.17
C GLN A 73 7.82 0.84 11.58
N ALA A 74 7.16 0.19 10.62
CA ALA A 74 7.59 -1.07 10.00
C ALA A 74 8.32 -0.87 8.65
N TRP A 75 8.88 0.32 8.39
CA TRP A 75 9.38 0.65 7.05
C TRP A 75 10.51 -0.28 6.56
N LYS A 76 11.38 -0.75 7.47
CA LYS A 76 12.55 -1.58 7.13
C LYS A 76 12.15 -2.93 6.49
N PRO A 77 11.36 -3.80 7.16
CA PRO A 77 10.98 -5.09 6.57
C PRO A 77 10.15 -4.93 5.29
N ILE A 78 9.29 -3.91 5.23
CA ILE A 78 8.46 -3.64 4.05
C ILE A 78 9.33 -3.20 2.86
N LEU A 79 10.32 -2.33 3.10
CA LEU A 79 11.26 -1.86 2.08
C LEU A 79 12.14 -2.99 1.57
N ALA A 80 12.64 -3.85 2.48
CA ALA A 80 13.45 -5.01 2.10
C ALA A 80 12.68 -5.94 1.16
N ASN A 81 11.40 -6.20 1.45
CA ASN A 81 10.53 -6.98 0.58
C ASN A 81 10.37 -6.33 -0.80
N ALA A 82 10.09 -5.02 -0.85
CA ALA A 82 9.93 -4.29 -2.10
C ALA A 82 11.20 -4.33 -2.98
N VAL A 83 12.39 -4.24 -2.37
CA VAL A 83 13.67 -4.34 -3.10
C VAL A 83 13.87 -5.72 -3.71
N VAL A 84 13.58 -6.79 -2.96
CA VAL A 84 13.69 -8.17 -3.48
C VAL A 84 12.75 -8.37 -4.66
N LEU A 85 11.51 -7.89 -4.54
CA LEU A 85 10.53 -7.94 -5.62
C LEU A 85 10.96 -7.17 -6.86
N ALA A 86 11.57 -6.00 -6.69
CA ALA A 86 12.10 -5.21 -7.80
C ALA A 86 13.16 -6.00 -8.59
N LEU A 87 14.07 -6.69 -7.89
CA LEU A 87 15.10 -7.51 -8.50
C LEU A 87 14.50 -8.71 -9.23
N ILE A 88 13.53 -9.38 -8.63
CA ILE A 88 12.80 -10.50 -9.26
C ILE A 88 12.10 -10.01 -10.54
N SER A 89 11.45 -8.85 -10.50
CA SER A 89 10.75 -8.27 -11.66
C SER A 89 11.70 -7.91 -12.81
N PHE A 90 12.97 -7.59 -12.53
CA PHE A 90 13.97 -7.38 -13.57
C PHE A 90 14.38 -8.72 -14.23
N ALA A 91 14.61 -9.75 -13.42
CA ALA A 91 14.92 -11.09 -13.91
C ALA A 91 13.76 -11.67 -14.74
N GLU A 92 12.53 -11.52 -14.26
CA GLU A 92 11.30 -11.92 -14.96
C GLU A 92 11.17 -11.22 -16.32
N PHE A 93 11.37 -9.89 -16.36
CA PHE A 93 11.31 -9.15 -17.62
C PHE A 93 12.37 -9.64 -18.63
N LEU A 94 13.58 -9.94 -18.16
CA LEU A 94 14.63 -10.52 -19.00
C LEU A 94 14.23 -11.91 -19.52
N VAL A 95 13.63 -12.75 -18.67
CA VAL A 95 13.11 -14.07 -19.08
C VAL A 95 12.04 -13.91 -20.16
N PHE A 96 11.10 -12.97 -20.03
CA PHE A 96 10.11 -12.72 -21.07
C PHE A 96 10.72 -12.18 -22.37
N LEU A 97 11.73 -11.32 -22.29
CA LEU A 97 12.48 -10.90 -23.47
C LEU A 97 13.18 -12.07 -24.16
N LEU A 98 13.71 -13.04 -23.42
CA LEU A 98 14.32 -14.23 -24.02
C LEU A 98 13.27 -15.16 -24.65
N ILE A 99 12.17 -15.43 -23.93
CA ILE A 99 11.08 -16.30 -24.39
C ILE A 99 10.45 -15.75 -25.68
N LEU A 100 10.20 -14.44 -25.75
CA LEU A 100 9.60 -13.80 -26.93
C LEU A 100 10.64 -13.45 -28.00
N GLY A 101 11.82 -13.01 -27.58
CA GLY A 101 12.89 -12.52 -28.45
C GLY A 101 13.56 -13.61 -29.25
N LEU A 102 13.85 -14.78 -28.66
CA LEU A 102 14.53 -15.86 -29.39
C LEU A 102 13.70 -16.36 -30.60
N PRO A 103 12.38 -16.64 -30.47
CA PRO A 103 11.54 -16.96 -31.62
C PRO A 103 11.45 -15.80 -32.63
N ALA A 104 11.32 -14.57 -32.16
CA ALA A 104 11.25 -13.39 -33.03
C ALA A 104 12.53 -13.20 -33.86
N LEU A 105 13.70 -13.45 -33.29
CA LEU A 105 14.98 -13.42 -33.99
C LEU A 105 15.07 -14.53 -35.04
N ALA A 106 14.64 -15.75 -34.71
CA ALA A 106 14.61 -16.88 -35.65
C ALA A 106 13.70 -16.58 -36.85
N ILE A 107 12.49 -16.07 -36.60
CA ILE A 107 11.55 -15.67 -37.67
C ILE A 107 12.11 -14.49 -38.46
N GLY A 108 12.68 -13.50 -37.79
CA GLY A 108 13.29 -12.33 -38.44
C GLY A 108 14.49 -12.70 -39.32
N ALA A 109 15.23 -13.75 -39.01
CA ALA A 109 16.30 -14.26 -39.86
C ALA A 109 15.75 -14.82 -41.18
N ALA A 110 14.65 -15.59 -41.13
CA ALA A 110 13.99 -16.17 -42.29
C ALA A 110 13.16 -15.16 -43.10
N VAL A 111 12.55 -14.17 -42.43
CA VAL A 111 11.67 -13.15 -43.04
C VAL A 111 12.15 -11.75 -42.65
N PRO A 112 13.13 -11.17 -43.39
CA PRO A 112 13.74 -9.90 -43.02
C PRO A 112 12.76 -8.73 -42.90
N GLY A 113 11.69 -8.72 -43.70
CA GLY A 113 10.67 -7.68 -43.67
C GLY A 113 9.89 -7.58 -42.35
N LEU A 114 9.90 -8.62 -41.53
CA LEU A 114 9.20 -8.64 -40.23
C LEU A 114 10.10 -8.25 -39.04
N ARG A 115 11.41 -8.09 -39.21
CA ARG A 115 12.36 -7.88 -38.09
C ARG A 115 11.96 -6.71 -37.18
N THR A 116 11.63 -5.57 -37.76
CA THR A 116 11.24 -4.37 -36.99
C THR A 116 9.93 -4.57 -36.26
N ALA A 117 8.92 -5.13 -36.93
CA ALA A 117 7.61 -5.39 -36.34
C ALA A 117 7.70 -6.41 -35.19
N LEU A 118 8.46 -7.48 -35.37
CA LEU A 118 8.71 -8.49 -34.35
C LEU A 118 9.50 -7.92 -33.17
N GLY A 119 10.53 -7.10 -33.41
CA GLY A 119 11.29 -6.45 -32.34
C GLY A 119 10.40 -5.54 -31.47
N ILE A 120 9.54 -4.73 -32.10
CA ILE A 120 8.56 -3.91 -31.37
C ILE A 120 7.56 -4.80 -30.62
N GLY A 121 7.05 -5.85 -31.27
CA GLY A 121 6.12 -6.80 -30.67
C GLY A 121 6.70 -7.51 -29.43
N VAL A 122 7.97 -7.88 -29.46
CA VAL A 122 8.67 -8.48 -28.31
C VAL A 122 8.77 -7.50 -27.15
N LEU A 123 9.16 -6.25 -27.42
CA LEU A 123 9.29 -5.24 -26.37
C LEU A 123 7.94 -4.94 -25.71
N ILE A 124 6.89 -4.73 -26.51
CA ILE A 124 5.53 -4.49 -26.00
C ILE A 124 5.01 -5.73 -25.28
N GLY A 125 5.18 -6.91 -25.87
CA GLY A 125 4.71 -8.18 -25.29
C GLY A 125 5.37 -8.48 -23.95
N ALA A 126 6.70 -8.37 -23.87
CA ALA A 126 7.43 -8.55 -22.62
C ALA A 126 7.04 -7.51 -21.56
N TRP A 127 6.82 -6.26 -21.98
CA TRP A 127 6.37 -5.20 -21.09
C TRP A 127 4.97 -5.48 -20.54
N MET A 128 4.03 -5.88 -21.40
CA MET A 128 2.67 -6.23 -20.99
C MET A 128 2.65 -7.44 -20.05
N LEU A 129 3.47 -8.46 -20.31
CA LEU A 129 3.56 -9.64 -19.46
C LEU A 129 4.14 -9.31 -18.09
N LYS A 130 5.17 -8.46 -18.05
CA LYS A 130 5.70 -7.89 -16.79
C LYS A 130 4.61 -7.15 -16.02
N LEU A 131 3.86 -6.25 -16.66
CA LEU A 131 2.77 -5.53 -15.99
C LEU A 131 1.68 -6.47 -15.47
N ALA A 132 1.38 -7.56 -16.18
CA ALA A 132 0.34 -8.49 -15.77
C ALA A 132 0.76 -9.37 -14.58
N VAL A 133 2.00 -9.86 -14.59
CA VAL A 133 2.48 -10.84 -13.61
C VAL A 133 3.21 -10.16 -12.46
N ALA A 134 4.20 -9.33 -12.75
CA ALA A 134 5.02 -8.70 -11.72
C ALA A 134 4.21 -7.74 -10.84
N ASP A 135 3.34 -6.90 -11.43
CA ASP A 135 2.57 -5.92 -10.65
C ASP A 135 1.55 -6.61 -9.73
N ALA A 136 0.87 -7.66 -10.23
CA ALA A 136 -0.08 -8.44 -9.43
C ALA A 136 0.63 -9.16 -8.27
N PHE A 137 1.79 -9.76 -8.53
CA PHE A 137 2.61 -10.38 -7.49
C PHE A 137 3.13 -9.34 -6.49
N ALA A 138 3.55 -8.16 -6.98
CA ALA A 138 4.08 -7.09 -6.15
C ALA A 138 3.04 -6.51 -5.20
N LEU A 139 1.82 -6.32 -5.67
CA LEU A 139 0.67 -5.95 -4.85
C LEU A 139 0.48 -6.98 -3.73
N ALA A 140 0.30 -8.25 -4.09
CA ALA A 140 0.01 -9.32 -3.12
C ALA A 140 1.10 -9.45 -2.05
N ALA A 141 2.38 -9.45 -2.45
CA ALA A 141 3.49 -9.55 -1.53
C ALA A 141 3.63 -8.31 -0.64
N THR A 142 3.33 -7.11 -1.15
CA THR A 142 3.35 -5.87 -0.35
C THR A 142 2.27 -5.88 0.72
N LEU A 143 1.05 -6.33 0.35
CA LEU A 143 -0.04 -6.54 1.31
C LEU A 143 0.38 -7.52 2.40
N LEU A 144 0.94 -8.68 2.03
CA LEU A 144 1.38 -9.69 2.99
C LEU A 144 2.51 -9.17 3.89
N ALA A 145 3.50 -8.47 3.33
CA ALA A 145 4.60 -7.89 4.08
C ALA A 145 4.09 -6.83 5.08
N TYR A 146 3.16 -5.97 4.66
CA TYR A 146 2.54 -4.98 5.53
C TYR A 146 1.77 -5.63 6.69
N HIS A 147 0.85 -6.56 6.39
CA HIS A 147 0.06 -7.22 7.42
C HIS A 147 0.93 -8.01 8.40
N ARG A 148 1.89 -8.79 7.88
CA ARG A 148 2.82 -9.56 8.72
C ARG A 148 3.67 -8.66 9.61
N SER A 149 4.12 -7.53 9.08
CA SER A 149 4.97 -6.61 9.85
C SER A 149 4.20 -5.76 10.84
N THR A 150 2.87 -5.65 10.73
CA THR A 150 2.05 -4.75 11.55
C THR A 150 0.98 -5.47 12.39
N ALA A 151 0.95 -6.81 12.38
CA ALA A 151 -0.05 -7.62 13.06
C ALA A 151 -0.10 -7.35 14.57
N ASP A 152 1.07 -7.34 15.22
CA ASP A 152 1.19 -7.19 16.68
C ASP A 152 1.69 -5.78 17.08
N MET A 153 1.67 -4.82 16.15
CA MET A 153 2.16 -3.47 16.40
C MET A 153 1.04 -2.54 16.87
N ALA A 154 1.31 -1.81 17.95
CA ALA A 154 0.50 -0.67 18.38
C ALA A 154 1.01 0.64 17.77
N VAL A 155 0.06 1.56 17.53
CA VAL A 155 0.34 2.90 17.01
C VAL A 155 1.14 3.69 18.05
N ASN A 156 2.36 4.10 17.67
CA ASN A 156 3.21 4.92 18.55
C ASN A 156 2.96 6.42 18.33
N GLN A 157 2.62 7.13 19.40
CA GLN A 157 2.29 8.57 19.36
C GLN A 157 3.48 9.47 18.97
N GLU A 158 4.72 9.04 19.23
CA GLU A 158 5.90 9.76 18.76
C GLU A 158 5.97 9.75 17.22
N TRP A 159 5.63 8.62 16.60
CA TRP A 159 5.55 8.51 15.14
C TRP A 159 4.40 9.31 14.56
N VAL A 160 3.25 9.34 15.24
CA VAL A 160 2.13 10.22 14.90
C VAL A 160 2.61 11.68 14.85
N ALA A 161 3.27 12.18 15.90
CA ALA A 161 3.75 13.55 15.96
C ALA A 161 4.79 13.87 14.87
N LYS A 162 5.73 12.95 14.62
CA LYS A 162 6.73 13.10 13.56
C LYS A 162 6.10 13.24 12.19
N ILE A 163 5.08 12.42 11.87
CA ILE A 163 4.41 12.43 10.57
C ILE A 163 3.50 13.66 10.44
N ASP A 164 2.79 14.02 11.50
CA ASP A 164 1.89 15.17 11.56
C ASP A 164 2.62 16.49 11.23
N ALA A 165 3.82 16.66 11.79
CA ALA A 165 4.68 17.82 11.57
C ALA A 165 5.13 17.99 10.11
N VAL A 166 5.15 16.91 9.32
CA VAL A 166 5.77 16.91 7.99
C VAL A 166 4.80 16.59 6.85
N SER A 167 3.56 16.21 7.15
CA SER A 167 2.59 15.75 6.15
C SER A 167 1.22 16.40 6.32
N ASP A 168 0.93 17.38 5.47
CA ASP A 168 -0.38 18.03 5.39
C ASP A 168 -1.50 17.04 5.09
N LYS A 169 -1.20 16.00 4.29
CA LYS A 169 -2.14 14.92 3.96
C LYS A 169 -2.42 14.01 5.15
N PHE A 170 -1.44 13.77 6.02
CA PHE A 170 -1.68 13.05 7.26
C PHE A 170 -2.57 13.85 8.22
N ARG A 171 -2.34 15.17 8.33
CA ARG A 171 -3.24 16.06 9.09
C ARG A 171 -4.65 16.05 8.53
N GLU A 172 -4.79 16.02 7.20
CA GLU A 172 -6.10 15.90 6.53
C GLU A 172 -6.80 14.57 6.86
N LEU A 173 -6.07 13.44 6.89
CA LEU A 173 -6.62 12.15 7.34
C LEU A 173 -7.11 12.21 8.78
N GLY A 174 -6.34 12.84 9.69
CA GLY A 174 -6.74 13.03 11.09
C GLY A 174 -8.01 13.85 11.26
N ARG A 175 -8.15 14.96 10.52
CA ARG A 175 -9.39 15.77 10.55
C ARG A 175 -10.60 14.96 10.11
N LYS A 176 -10.50 14.24 8.98
CA LYS A 176 -11.59 13.39 8.46
C LYS A 176 -11.96 12.26 9.42
N ALA A 177 -10.98 11.70 10.13
CA ALA A 177 -11.23 10.71 11.16
C ALA A 177 -12.10 11.28 12.30
N VAL A 178 -11.79 12.48 12.78
CA VAL A 178 -12.59 13.16 13.83
C VAL A 178 -14.00 13.51 13.32
N ASP A 179 -14.10 14.04 12.09
CA ASP A 179 -15.38 14.46 11.50
C ASP A 179 -16.34 13.27 11.29
N SER A 180 -15.80 12.10 10.95
CA SER A 180 -16.59 10.88 10.76
C SER A 180 -17.21 10.37 12.07
N VAL A 181 -16.51 10.54 13.20
CA VAL A 181 -17.07 10.22 14.53
C VAL A 181 -18.21 11.18 14.88
N LYS A 182 -18.04 12.47 14.60
CA LYS A 182 -19.08 13.48 14.84
C LYS A 182 -20.34 13.22 14.01
N ALA A 183 -20.20 12.87 12.72
CA ALA A 183 -21.34 12.55 11.86
C ALA A 183 -22.11 11.30 12.32
N GLY A 184 -21.40 10.28 12.84
CA GLY A 184 -22.02 9.10 13.46
C GLY A 184 -22.76 9.42 14.76
N ALA A 185 -22.25 10.37 15.55
CA ALA A 185 -22.92 10.81 16.78
C ALA A 185 -24.19 11.63 16.50
N THR A 186 -24.19 12.48 15.46
CA THR A 186 -25.37 13.27 15.05
C THR A 186 -26.49 12.38 14.51
N THR A 187 -26.17 11.30 13.79
CA THR A 187 -27.17 10.38 13.23
C THR A 187 -27.85 9.47 14.26
N ILE A 188 -27.22 9.24 15.42
CA ILE A 188 -27.83 8.49 16.54
C ILE A 188 -28.65 9.41 17.47
N GLY A 189 -28.39 10.73 17.44
CA GLY A 189 -29.03 11.71 18.33
C GLY A 189 -30.30 12.39 17.77
N ASP A 190 -30.59 12.26 16.48
CA ASP A 190 -31.65 13.02 15.77
C ASP A 190 -32.84 12.16 15.30
N ASP A 191 -33.16 11.05 16.00
CA ASP A 191 -34.47 10.41 15.85
C ASP A 191 -35.45 10.94 16.91
N PRO A 192 -36.26 11.98 16.62
CA PRO A 192 -37.29 12.48 17.54
C PRO A 192 -38.43 11.49 17.78
N SER A 193 -38.38 10.28 17.19
CA SER A 193 -39.41 9.26 17.29
C SER A 193 -39.08 8.14 18.29
N ALA A 194 -37.87 8.11 18.86
CA ALA A 194 -37.51 7.11 19.87
C ALA A 194 -38.04 7.53 21.25
N VAL A 195 -39.30 7.17 21.52
CA VAL A 195 -39.88 7.26 22.87
C VAL A 195 -39.07 6.38 23.83
N PRO A 196 -38.54 6.91 24.95
CA PRO A 196 -37.95 6.08 25.99
C PRO A 196 -39.09 5.46 26.81
N GLY A 197 -39.45 4.21 26.53
CA GLY A 197 -40.50 3.53 27.28
C GLY A 197 -40.74 2.08 26.91
N ALA A 198 -40.18 1.19 27.73
CA ALA A 198 -40.70 -0.12 28.13
C ALA A 198 -41.32 -1.06 27.07
N GLU A 199 -40.58 -2.11 26.71
CA GLU A 199 -41.20 -3.40 26.37
C GLU A 199 -40.38 -4.59 26.92
N SER A 200 -40.93 -5.12 28.01
CA SER A 200 -40.89 -6.48 28.57
C SER A 200 -39.72 -7.43 28.27
N ALA A 201 -39.12 -7.89 29.37
CA ALA A 201 -38.29 -9.09 29.47
C ALA A 201 -38.97 -10.34 28.85
N PRO A 202 -38.20 -11.27 28.26
CA PRO A 202 -38.75 -12.56 27.85
C PRO A 202 -39.00 -13.42 29.10
N VAL A 203 -40.25 -13.88 29.24
CA VAL A 203 -40.68 -14.87 30.22
C VAL A 203 -39.99 -16.20 29.90
N ILE A 204 -39.33 -16.76 30.92
CA ILE A 204 -38.78 -18.12 30.93
C ILE A 204 -39.95 -19.10 30.82
N ALA A 205 -40.00 -19.90 29.75
CA ALA A 205 -40.82 -21.10 29.71
C ALA A 205 -39.97 -22.29 30.19
N ALA A 206 -40.42 -22.94 31.26
CA ALA A 206 -39.88 -24.18 31.79
C ALA A 206 -40.15 -25.37 30.84
N PRO A 207 -39.39 -26.47 30.93
CA PRO A 207 -39.64 -27.66 30.13
C PRO A 207 -40.80 -28.46 30.75
N GLU A 208 -41.72 -28.95 29.91
CA GLU A 208 -42.65 -30.02 30.29
C GLU A 208 -42.17 -31.33 29.65
N ASP A 209 -42.30 -32.40 30.45
CA ASP A 209 -41.75 -33.75 30.29
C ASP A 209 -42.22 -34.54 29.06
#